data_AF-A0A3M1ELP9-F1
#
_entry.id   AF-A0A3M1ELP9-F1
#
_cell.length_a   1.000
_cell.length_b   1.000
_cell.length_c   1.000
_cell.angle_alpha   90.00
_cell.angle_beta   90.00
_cell.angle_gamma   90.00
#
_symmetry.space_group_name_H-M   'P 1'
#
loop_
_entity.id
_entity.type
_entity.pdbx_description
1 polymer ?
#
loop_
_entity_poly.entity_id
_entity_poly.type
_entity_poly.pdbx_seq_one_letter_code
_entity_poly.pdbx_strand_id
1 'polypeptide(L)'
;MSKSLFIVESPAKAKTIKKFLGPGFSVKASVGHIKDLPKSRLGVDLEGDFRPEFEIIPGKEKIVEEIVKAARGAEAIYLAPDPDREGEAIAWHIAEEIR
;
A
#
# COMPACT_ATOMS: atom_id res chain seq x y z
N MET A 1 1.14 -24.35 -0.49
CA MET A 1 0.11 -23.45 0.05
C MET A 1 0.54 -22.02 -0.24
N SER A 2 -0.36 -21.23 -0.83
CA SER A 2 -0.16 -19.80 -1.09
C SER A 2 0.10 -19.09 0.24
N LYS A 3 1.17 -18.30 0.31
CA LYS A 3 1.50 -17.58 1.55
C LYS A 3 0.55 -16.40 1.70
N SER A 4 0.07 -16.15 2.92
CA SER A 4 -0.61 -14.88 3.22
C SER A 4 0.36 -13.71 3.10
N LEU A 5 -0.11 -12.58 2.59
CA LEU A 5 0.69 -11.37 2.37
C LEU A 5 0.36 -10.31 3.41
N PHE A 6 1.38 -9.80 4.11
CA PHE A 6 1.30 -8.61 4.94
C PHE A 6 1.94 -7.43 4.21
N ILE A 7 1.26 -6.29 4.18
CA ILE A 7 1.78 -5.04 3.62
C ILE A 7 1.83 -4.01 4.74
N VAL A 8 3.02 -3.46 4.98
CA VAL A 8 3.25 -2.44 6.03
C VAL A 8 3.89 -1.20 5.44
N GLU A 9 3.91 -0.10 6.19
CA GLU A 9 4.43 1.16 5.67
C GLU A 9 5.96 1.15 5.51
N SER A 10 6.72 0.52 6.41
CA SER A 10 8.17 0.74 6.53
C SER A 10 8.99 -0.55 6.47
N PRO A 11 10.21 -0.52 5.87
CA PRO A 11 11.08 -1.69 5.82
C PRO A 11 11.49 -2.22 7.21
N ALA A 12 11.57 -1.34 8.21
CA ALA A 12 11.89 -1.72 9.59
C ALA A 12 10.77 -2.60 10.19
N LYS A 13 9.51 -2.17 10.09
CA LYS A 13 8.35 -2.96 10.53
C LYS A 13 8.25 -4.28 9.78
N ALA A 14 8.52 -4.28 8.47
CA ALA A 14 8.50 -5.51 7.67
C ALA A 14 9.51 -6.54 8.18
N LYS A 15 10.74 -6.13 8.52
CA LYS A 15 11.76 -7.00 9.11
C LYS A 15 11.33 -7.56 10.47
N THR A 16 10.71 -6.73 11.31
CA THR A 16 10.24 -7.13 12.64
C THR A 16 9.07 -8.10 12.57
N ILE A 17 8.03 -7.78 11.81
CA ILE A 17 6.83 -8.63 11.66
C ILE A 17 7.18 -9.98 11.02
N LYS A 18 8.08 -9.99 10.03
CA LYS A 18 8.55 -11.24 9.41
C LYS A 18 9.18 -12.20 10.42
N LYS A 19 9.84 -11.70 11.48
CA LYS A 19 10.39 -12.54 12.55
C LYS A 19 9.30 -13.17 13.42
N PHE A 20 8.18 -12.48 13.62
CA PHE A 20 7.07 -12.97 14.43
C PHE A 20 6.17 -13.97 13.68
N LEU A 21 5.92 -13.74 12.40
CA LEU A 21 4.97 -14.54 11.60
C LEU A 21 5.54 -15.89 11.11
N GLY A 22 6.85 -15.99 10.91
CA GLY A 22 7.49 -17.23 10.42
C GLY A 22 7.30 -17.51 8.91
N PRO A 23 7.60 -18.74 8.44
CA PRO A 23 7.80 -19.04 7.02
C PRO A 23 6.53 -19.09 6.16
N GLY A 24 5.34 -19.08 6.77
CA GLY A 24 4.03 -19.12 6.09
C GLY A 24 3.55 -17.79 5.53
N PHE A 25 4.27 -16.70 5.83
CA PHE A 25 3.86 -15.34 5.46
C PHE A 25 4.88 -14.66 4.56
N SER A 26 4.39 -13.87 3.63
CA SER A 26 5.16 -12.89 2.88
C SER A 26 4.92 -11.52 3.50
N VAL A 27 5.97 -10.69 3.60
CA VAL A 27 5.85 -9.33 4.14
C VAL A 27 6.49 -8.35 3.15
N LYS A 28 5.73 -7.35 2.72
CA LYS A 28 6.14 -6.26 1.83
C LYS A 28 6.00 -4.91 2.53
N ALA A 29 6.79 -3.94 2.09
CA ALA A 29 6.73 -2.57 2.60
C ALA A 29 6.37 -1.60 1.47
N SER A 30 5.44 -0.68 1.69
CA SER A 30 5.06 0.38 0.74
C SER A 30 6.03 1.58 0.75
N VAL A 31 6.87 1.65 1.78
CA VAL A 31 7.81 2.75 2.04
C VAL A 31 7.07 4.09 2.22
N GLY A 32 5.94 4.07 2.95
CA GLY A 32 5.00 5.19 3.11
C GLY A 32 3.89 5.21 2.04
N HIS A 33 3.34 6.40 1.75
CA HIS A 33 2.29 6.63 0.74
C HIS A 33 2.71 6.17 -0.66
N ILE A 34 1.85 5.46 -1.39
CA ILE A 34 2.12 5.07 -2.80
C ILE A 34 1.48 6.01 -3.82
N LYS A 35 0.48 6.77 -3.37
CA LYS A 35 -0.28 7.73 -4.16
C LYS A 35 -0.30 9.08 -3.47
N ASP A 36 -0.41 10.13 -4.26
CA ASP A 36 -0.59 11.51 -3.81
C ASP A 36 -1.39 12.29 -4.86
N LEU A 37 -1.77 13.53 -4.55
CA LEU A 37 -2.32 14.43 -5.54
C LEU A 37 -1.26 14.77 -6.62
N PRO A 38 -1.68 15.04 -7.86
CA PRO A 38 -0.80 15.51 -8.92
C PRO A 38 0.04 16.71 -8.48
N LYS A 39 1.34 16.72 -8.80
CA LYS A 39 2.24 17.81 -8.38
C LYS A 39 2.02 19.13 -9.14
N SER A 40 1.48 19.06 -10.35
CA SER A 40 1.41 20.20 -11.28
C SER A 40 0.02 20.82 -11.41
N ARG A 41 -0.99 20.26 -10.75
CA ARG A 41 -2.39 20.75 -10.77
C ARG A 41 -3.05 20.45 -9.42
N LEU A 42 -4.20 21.08 -9.16
CA LEU A 42 -4.89 20.95 -7.87
C LEU A 42 -5.26 19.50 -7.50
N GLY A 43 -5.63 18.68 -8.49
CA GLY A 43 -5.99 17.28 -8.25
C GLY A 43 -7.28 17.08 -7.47
N VAL A 44 -8.11 18.12 -7.35
CA VAL A 44 -9.41 18.05 -6.65
C VAL A 44 -10.47 18.69 -7.54
N ASP A 45 -11.56 17.96 -7.77
CA ASP A 45 -12.73 18.45 -8.49
C ASP A 45 -13.62 19.30 -7.57
N LEU A 46 -13.55 20.62 -7.72
CA LEU A 46 -14.30 21.56 -6.90
C LEU A 46 -15.80 21.61 -7.23
N GLU A 47 -16.20 21.18 -8.43
CA GLU A 47 -17.61 21.16 -8.86
C GLU A 47 -18.25 19.78 -8.61
N GLY A 48 -17.44 18.72 -8.59
CA GLY A 48 -17.85 17.34 -8.36
C GLY A 48 -17.57 16.81 -6.96
N ASP A 49 -18.05 17.48 -5.91
CA ASP A 49 -18.01 16.99 -4.51
C ASP A 49 -16.60 16.75 -3.96
N PHE A 50 -15.63 17.59 -4.34
CA PHE A 50 -14.24 17.53 -3.87
C PHE A 50 -13.56 16.19 -4.14
N ARG A 51 -13.92 15.51 -5.25
CA ARG A 51 -13.31 14.23 -5.61
C ARG A 51 -11.82 14.42 -5.88
N PRO A 52 -10.94 13.70 -5.16
CA PRO A 52 -9.51 13.75 -5.41
C PRO A 52 -9.15 12.87 -6.61
N GLU A 53 -8.23 13.36 -7.42
CA GLU A 53 -7.49 12.58 -8.40
C GLU A 53 -6.15 12.21 -7.78
N PHE A 54 -5.90 10.92 -7.62
CA PHE A 54 -4.65 10.40 -7.07
C PHE A 54 -3.79 9.81 -8.17
N GLU A 55 -2.49 10.12 -8.15
CA GLU A 55 -1.48 9.56 -9.05
C GLU A 55 -0.46 8.77 -8.24
N ILE A 56 0.12 7.71 -8.83
CA ILE A 56 1.25 7.00 -8.21
C ILE A 56 2.40 7.99 -8.06
N ILE A 57 2.98 8.06 -6.87
CA ILE A 57 4.11 8.96 -6.59
C ILE A 57 5.28 8.57 -7.51
N PRO A 58 5.86 9.51 -8.28
CA PRO A 58 6.99 9.21 -9.16
C PRO A 58 8.14 8.52 -8.41
N GLY A 59 8.60 7.38 -8.94
CA GLY A 59 9.63 6.54 -8.33
C GLY A 59 9.09 5.40 -7.47
N LYS A 60 7.77 5.31 -7.23
CA LYS A 60 7.13 4.20 -6.50
C LYS A 60 6.49 3.14 -7.39
N GLU A 61 6.57 3.26 -8.71
CA GLU A 61 5.95 2.37 -9.69
C GLU A 61 6.39 0.92 -9.46
N LYS A 62 7.69 0.69 -9.27
CA LYS A 62 8.24 -0.64 -8.98
C LYS A 62 7.71 -1.24 -7.67
N ILE A 63 7.51 -0.41 -6.64
CA ILE A 63 6.98 -0.88 -5.35
C ILE A 63 5.52 -1.30 -5.51
N VAL A 64 4.73 -0.50 -6.24
CA VAL A 64 3.33 -0.83 -6.54
C VAL A 64 3.26 -2.11 -7.37
N GLU A 65 4.05 -2.24 -8.44
CA GLU A 65 4.11 -3.46 -9.26
C GLU A 65 4.46 -4.71 -8.43
N GLU A 66 5.44 -4.61 -7.53
CA GLU A 66 5.80 -5.71 -6.64
C GLU A 66 4.67 -6.09 -5.67
N ILE A 67 3.97 -5.09 -5.12
CA ILE A 67 2.84 -5.29 -4.21
C ILE A 67 1.68 -5.96 -4.96
N VAL A 68 1.29 -5.44 -6.12
CA VAL A 68 0.21 -6.00 -6.96
C VAL A 68 0.54 -7.43 -7.37
N LYS A 69 1.78 -7.69 -7.79
CA LYS A 69 2.23 -9.05 -8.15
C LYS A 69 2.17 -10.00 -6.95
N ALA A 70 2.57 -9.55 -5.76
CA ALA A 70 2.51 -10.37 -4.56
C ALA A 70 1.07 -10.64 -4.12
N ALA A 71 0.19 -9.63 -4.24
CA ALA A 71 -1.22 -9.72 -3.89
C ALA A 71 -1.96 -10.76 -4.74
N ARG A 72 -1.74 -10.79 -6.06
CA ARG A 72 -2.36 -11.76 -6.98
C ARG A 72 -2.10 -13.24 -6.65
N GLY A 73 -0.98 -13.53 -5.98
CA GLY A 73 -0.60 -14.90 -5.59
C GLY A 73 -0.86 -15.25 -4.12
N ALA A 74 -1.42 -14.32 -3.35
CA ALA A 74 -1.65 -14.49 -1.92
C ALA A 74 -3.01 -15.12 -1.64
N GLU A 75 -3.09 -15.96 -0.61
CA GLU A 75 -4.37 -16.53 -0.14
C GLU A 75 -5.23 -15.49 0.59
N ALA A 76 -4.56 -14.66 1.39
CA ALA A 76 -5.14 -13.56 2.13
C ALA A 76 -4.16 -12.40 2.14
N ILE A 77 -4.70 -11.19 2.15
CA ILE A 77 -3.92 -9.95 2.18
C ILE A 77 -4.29 -9.20 3.45
N TYR A 78 -3.27 -8.87 4.24
CA TYR A 78 -3.37 -8.11 5.47
C TYR A 78 -2.69 -6.76 5.27
N LEU A 79 -3.49 -5.69 5.25
CA LEU A 79 -2.98 -4.32 5.28
C LEU A 79 -2.72 -3.96 6.74
N ALA A 80 -1.44 -3.80 7.10
CA ALA A 80 -1.00 -3.57 8.47
C ALA A 80 -0.15 -2.27 8.59
N PRO A 81 -0.68 -1.11 8.15
CA PRO A 81 -0.07 0.17 8.48
C PRO A 81 -0.33 0.53 9.95
N ASP A 82 0.09 1.72 10.37
CA ASP A 82 -0.21 2.19 11.72
C ASP A 82 -1.70 2.41 11.95
N PRO A 83 -2.18 2.21 13.20
CA PRO A 83 -3.59 2.35 13.56
C PRO A 83 -3.97 3.83 13.75
N ASP A 84 -3.66 4.66 12.76
CA ASP A 84 -4.02 6.07 12.72
C ASP A 84 -4.61 6.45 11.35
N ARG A 85 -5.01 7.71 11.21
CA ARG A 85 -5.63 8.22 9.98
C ARG A 85 -4.71 8.14 8.76
N GLU A 86 -3.39 8.26 8.96
CA GLU A 86 -2.43 8.25 7.87
C GLU A 86 -2.21 6.82 7.40
N GLY A 87 -2.07 5.89 8.33
CA GLY A 87 -2.01 4.47 8.06
C GLY A 87 -3.25 3.98 7.32
N GLU A 88 -4.46 4.38 7.74
CA GLU A 88 -5.70 4.02 7.06
C GLU A 88 -5.74 4.53 5.61
N ALA A 89 -5.27 5.77 5.36
CA ALA A 89 -5.17 6.31 4.00
C ALA A 89 -4.15 5.53 3.14
N ILE A 90 -3.01 5.13 3.72
CA ILE A 90 -2.03 4.28 3.05
C ILE A 90 -2.63 2.92 2.70
N ALA A 91 -3.33 2.27 3.66
CA ALA A 91 -4.03 1.03 3.42
C ALA A 91 -5.05 1.17 2.30
N TRP A 92 -5.87 2.22 2.32
CA TRP A 92 -6.86 2.48 1.29
C TRP A 92 -6.22 2.66 -0.09
N HIS A 93 -5.17 3.48 -0.22
CA HIS A 93 -4.44 3.64 -1.49
C HIS A 93 -3.88 2.32 -2.03
N ILE A 94 -3.35 1.46 -1.16
CA ILE A 94 -2.84 0.13 -1.53
C ILE A 94 -4.00 -0.78 -1.94
N ALA A 95 -5.11 -0.78 -1.19
CA ALA A 95 -6.30 -1.58 -1.47
C ALA A 95 -6.86 -1.29 -2.86
N GLU A 96 -6.89 -0.02 -3.26
CA GLU A 96 -7.36 0.39 -4.60
C GLU A 96 -6.46 -0.13 -5.73
N GLU A 97 -5.17 -0.35 -5.50
CA GLU A 97 -4.23 -0.88 -6.51
C GLU A 97 -4.26 -2.41 -6.63
N ILE A 98 -4.64 -3.11 -5.56
CA ILE A 98 -4.61 -4.58 -5.49
C ILE A 98 -5.98 -5.25 -5.60
N ARG A 99 -7.05 -4.45 -5.73
CA ARG A 99 -8.41 -4.92 -5.99
C ARG A 99 -8.53 -5.67 -7.32
#